data_AF-A0A8S9HB76-F1
#
_entry.id   AF-A0A8S9HB76-F1
#
_cell.length_a   1.000
_cell.length_b   1.000
_cell.length_c   1.000
_cell.angle_alpha   90.00
_cell.angle_beta   90.00
_cell.angle_gamma   90.00
#
_symmetry.space_group_name_H-M   'P 1'
#
loop_
_entity.id
_entity.type
_entity.pdbx_description
1 polymer ?
#
loop_
_entity_poly.entity_id
_entity_poly.type
_entity_poly.pdbx_seq_one_letter_code
_entity_poly.pdbx_strand_id
1 'polypeptide(L)'
;MSEIELQGHNLTVVEADGHYVEPFTVRNLFIYSGETYSVLFKADQNPSRNYWITTSIVSRPEKTPPATAVLNYHPNHPRKHPPIFGRHGTTRATVLHKA
;
A
#
# COMPACT_ATOMS: atom_id res chain seq x y z
N MET A 1 14.33 -3.71 5.18
CA MET A 1 13.03 -3.27 5.70
C MET A 1 12.15 -2.92 4.53
N SER A 2 10.91 -3.40 4.55
CA SER A 2 9.87 -3.02 3.62
C SER A 2 8.83 -2.16 4.34
N GLU A 3 8.24 -1.21 3.62
CA GLU A 3 7.08 -0.43 4.05
C GLU A 3 5.86 -0.94 3.29
N ILE A 4 4.76 -1.22 3.99
CA ILE A 4 3.47 -1.62 3.42
C ILE A 4 2.44 -0.51 3.67
N GLU A 5 1.74 -0.10 2.62
CA GLU A 5 0.68 0.92 2.68
C GLU A 5 -0.58 0.46 1.92
N LEU A 6 -1.76 0.71 2.50
CA LEU A 6 -3.05 0.58 1.82
C LEU A 6 -3.58 2.00 1.56
N GLN A 7 -3.75 2.36 0.29
CA GLN A 7 -4.11 3.73 -0.11
C GLN A 7 -5.38 4.21 0.61
N GLY A 8 -5.24 5.19 1.49
CA GLY A 8 -6.35 5.80 2.21
C GLY A 8 -6.94 4.95 3.34
N HIS A 9 -6.27 3.86 3.76
CA HIS A 9 -6.73 3.00 4.84
C HIS A 9 -5.72 2.98 5.98
N ASN A 10 -6.23 3.10 7.21
CA ASN A 10 -5.42 2.84 8.38
C ASN A 10 -5.40 1.34 8.69
N LEU A 11 -4.27 0.87 9.22
CA LEU A 11 -4.04 -0.50 9.65
C LEU A 11 -4.04 -0.52 11.17
N THR A 12 -4.79 -1.44 11.77
CA THR A 12 -4.76 -1.70 13.21
C THR A 12 -3.99 -2.99 13.43
N VAL A 13 -2.83 -2.89 14.07
CA VAL A 13 -1.99 -4.05 14.40
C VAL A 13 -2.61 -4.74 15.61
N VAL A 14 -2.78 -6.05 15.55
CA VAL A 14 -3.35 -6.86 16.64
C VAL A 14 -2.45 -8.02 17.06
N GLU A 15 -1.46 -8.35 16.24
CA GLU A 15 -0.50 -9.43 16.50
C GLU A 15 0.87 -9.05 15.93
N ALA A 16 1.93 -9.45 16.64
CA ALA A 16 3.30 -9.42 16.17
C ALA A 16 4.01 -10.73 16.59
N ASP A 17 4.68 -11.37 15.64
CA ASP A 17 5.46 -12.60 15.85
C ASP A 17 4.71 -13.70 16.61
N GLY A 18 3.46 -13.96 16.20
CA GLY A 18 2.61 -14.99 16.79
C GLY A 18 1.96 -14.63 18.12
N HIS A 19 2.15 -13.41 18.63
CA HIS A 19 1.63 -12.96 19.92
C HIS A 19 0.67 -11.78 19.75
N TYR A 20 -0.46 -11.84 20.45
CA TYR A 20 -1.38 -10.71 20.51
C TYR A 20 -0.74 -9.52 21.21
N VAL A 21 -0.94 -8.33 20.66
CA VAL A 21 -0.47 -7.06 21.20
C VAL A 21 -1.65 -6.17 21.57
N GLU A 22 -1.39 -5.14 22.38
CA GLU A 22 -2.38 -4.07 22.57
C GLU A 22 -2.64 -3.40 21.22
N PRO A 23 -3.89 -3.33 20.74
CA PRO A 23 -4.16 -2.83 19.40
C PRO A 23 -3.79 -1.36 19.22
N PHE A 24 -3.06 -1.04 18.15
CA PHE A 24 -2.74 0.33 17.78
C PHE A 24 -2.89 0.55 16.27
N THR A 25 -3.23 1.78 15.89
CA THR A 25 -3.55 2.15 14.52
C THR A 25 -2.42 2.95 13.88
N VAL A 26 -2.00 2.55 12.68
CA VAL A 26 -0.94 3.18 11.87
C VAL A 26 -1.43 3.42 10.44
N ARG A 27 -0.76 4.32 9.70
CA ARG A 27 -1.05 4.56 8.27
C ARG A 27 -0.32 3.58 7.35
N ASN A 28 0.84 3.12 7.79
CA ASN A 28 1.77 2.26 7.08
C ASN A 28 2.46 1.35 8.10
N LEU A 29 2.90 0.18 7.65
CA LEU A 29 3.59 -0.80 8.50
C LEU A 29 5.00 -1.03 7.95
N PHE A 30 6.00 -0.91 8.81
CA PHE A 30 7.36 -1.31 8.49
C PHE A 30 7.61 -2.74 8.98
N ILE A 31 8.19 -3.57 8.11
CA ILE A 31 8.47 -4.97 8.40
C ILE A 31 9.91 -5.33 8.01
N TYR A 32 10.59 -6.05 8.88
CA TYR A 32 11.88 -6.66 8.61
C TYR A 32 11.74 -8.13 8.20
N SER A 33 12.81 -8.68 7.64
CA SER A 33 12.83 -10.09 7.27
C SER A 33 12.74 -10.96 8.52
N GLY A 34 11.77 -11.86 8.57
CA GLY A 34 11.55 -12.77 9.70
C GLY A 34 10.46 -12.32 10.67
N GLU A 35 10.04 -11.06 10.60
CA GLU A 35 8.90 -10.57 11.38
C GLU A 35 7.58 -10.97 10.72
N THR A 36 6.53 -11.12 11.53
CA THR A 36 5.16 -11.38 11.09
C THR A 36 4.18 -10.52 11.85
N TYR A 37 3.14 -10.02 11.18
CA TYR A 37 2.13 -9.16 11.77
C TYR A 37 0.74 -9.54 11.27
N SER A 38 -0.25 -9.51 12.17
CA SER A 38 -1.67 -9.52 11.78
C SER A 38 -2.22 -8.11 11.92
N VAL A 39 -2.83 -7.62 10.84
CA VAL A 39 -3.44 -6.28 10.79
C VAL A 39 -4.88 -6.35 10.36
N LEU A 40 -5.71 -5.51 10.96
CA LEU A 40 -7.08 -5.25 10.55
C LEU A 40 -7.13 -3.91 9.83
N PHE A 41 -7.95 -3.80 8.80
CA PHE A 41 -8.28 -2.53 8.17
C PHE A 41 -9.78 -2.46 7.91
N LYS A 42 -10.31 -1.24 7.86
CA LYS A 42 -11.72 -1.02 7.59
C LYS A 42 -11.91 -0.58 6.14
N ALA A 43 -12.76 -1.28 5.41
CA ALA A 43 -13.12 -0.92 4.04
C ALA A 43 -14.18 0.21 4.01
N ASP A 44 -13.84 1.39 4.53
CA ASP A 44 -14.75 2.53 4.73
C ASP A 44 -14.57 3.67 3.72
N GLN A 45 -13.72 3.46 2.72
CA GLN A 45 -13.49 4.43 1.66
C GLN A 45 -14.58 4.34 0.56
N ASN A 46 -14.58 5.29 -0.39
CA ASN A 46 -15.56 5.33 -1.48
C ASN A 46 -15.68 3.96 -2.21
N PRO A 47 -16.84 3.28 -2.14
CA PRO A 47 -17.01 1.94 -2.67
C PRO A 47 -17.05 1.87 -4.20
N SER A 48 -17.14 2.99 -4.91
CA SER A 48 -17.15 3.05 -6.37
C SER A 48 -15.76 3.02 -7.01
N ARG A 49 -14.69 2.88 -6.23
CA ARG A 49 -13.31 2.80 -6.73
C ARG A 49 -12.52 1.69 -6.04
N ASN A 50 -11.45 1.27 -6.70
CA ASN A 50 -10.43 0.40 -6.14
C ASN A 50 -9.29 1.24 -5.55
N TYR A 51 -8.45 0.57 -4.76
CA TYR A 51 -7.34 1.18 -4.03
C TYR A 51 -6.02 0.44 -4.28
N TRP A 52 -4.90 1.16 -4.22
CA TRP A 52 -3.58 0.54 -4.30
C TRP A 52 -3.17 -0.04 -2.94
N ILE A 53 -2.58 -1.23 -2.98
CA ILE A 53 -1.71 -1.77 -1.93
C ILE A 53 -0.29 -1.63 -2.47
N THR A 54 0.61 -1.03 -1.70
CA THR A 54 2.00 -0.82 -2.13
C THR A 54 2.97 -1.39 -1.12
N THR A 55 4.09 -1.90 -1.62
CA THR A 55 5.25 -2.23 -0.79
C THR A 55 6.52 -1.67 -1.41
N SER A 56 7.31 -0.94 -0.63
CA SER A 56 8.56 -0.32 -1.05
C SER A 56 9.69 -0.71 -0.11
N ILE A 57 10.94 -0.61 -0.58
CA ILE A 57 12.13 -0.85 0.25
C ILE A 57 12.63 0.50 0.74
N VAL A 58 12.66 0.69 2.06
CA VAL A 58 13.02 1.98 2.68
C VAL A 58 14.40 1.98 3.33
N SER A 59 15.02 0.81 3.52
CA SER A 59 16.32 0.69 4.21
C SER A 59 17.54 1.04 3.36
N ARG A 60 17.36 1.43 2.09
CA ARG A 60 18.45 1.79 1.17
C ARG A 60 17.94 2.78 0.11
N PRO A 61 18.83 3.50 -0.60
CA PRO A 61 18.44 4.33 -1.73
C PRO A 61 17.58 3.58 -2.75
N GLU A 62 16.51 4.23 -3.20
CA GLU A 62 15.48 3.65 -4.05
C GLU A 62 16.04 3.29 -5.43
N LYS A 63 16.42 2.02 -5.59
CA LYS A 63 16.77 1.42 -6.90
C LYS A 63 15.78 0.35 -7.34
N THR A 64 14.80 0.06 -6.50
CA THR A 64 13.81 -1.00 -6.71
C THR A 64 12.43 -0.35 -6.76
N PRO A 65 11.70 -0.47 -7.89
CA PRO A 65 10.33 0.05 -7.98
C PRO A 65 9.44 -0.59 -6.90
N PRO A 66 8.48 0.16 -6.33
CA PRO A 66 7.51 -0.41 -5.40
C PRO A 66 6.71 -1.54 -6.06
N ALA A 67 6.47 -2.63 -5.34
CA ALA A 67 5.51 -3.62 -5.79
C ALA A 67 4.10 -3.12 -5.48
N THR A 68 3.15 -3.37 -6.38
CA THR A 68 1.78 -2.88 -6.28
C THR A 68 0.77 -4.01 -6.45
N ALA A 69 -0.34 -3.91 -5.73
CA ALA A 69 -1.51 -4.77 -5.87
C ALA A 69 -2.79 -3.93 -5.75
N VAL A 70 -3.93 -4.50 -6.14
CA VAL A 70 -5.22 -3.80 -6.15
C VAL A 70 -6.10 -4.36 -5.05
N LEU A 71 -6.52 -3.49 -4.12
CA LEU A 71 -7.63 -3.73 -3.22
C LEU A 71 -8.94 -3.45 -3.98
N ASN A 72 -9.59 -4.52 -4.43
CA ASN A 72 -10.85 -4.43 -5.17
C ASN A 72 -12.04 -4.30 -4.22
N TYR A 73 -12.79 -3.20 -4.33
CA TYR A 73 -14.05 -3.03 -3.63
C TYR A 73 -15.20 -3.58 -4.50
N HIS A 74 -15.84 -4.66 -4.06
CA HIS A 74 -17.00 -5.21 -4.78
C HIS A 74 -18.17 -4.20 -4.80
N PRO A 75 -18.90 -4.00 -5.93
CA PRO A 75 -18.88 -4.77 -7.18
C PRO A 75 -17.97 -4.22 -8.28
N ASN A 76 -16.95 -3.42 -7.98
CA ASN A 76 -16.04 -2.94 -9.01
C ASN A 76 -15.33 -4.09 -9.72
N HIS A 77 -15.03 -3.87 -11.01
CA HIS A 77 -14.29 -4.84 -11.80
C HIS A 77 -12.83 -4.94 -11.28
N PRO A 78 -12.25 -6.15 -11.07
CA PRO A 78 -10.90 -6.31 -10.53
C PRO A 78 -9.80 -5.61 -11.34
N ARG A 79 -10.00 -5.44 -12.65
CA ARG A 79 -9.06 -4.72 -13.54
C ARG A 79 -9.28 -3.20 -13.60
N LYS A 80 -10.29 -2.67 -12.89
CA LYS A 80 -10.48 -1.22 -12.79
C LYS A 80 -9.32 -0.67 -11.95
N HIS A 81 -8.40 0.02 -12.61
CA HIS A 81 -7.22 0.56 -11.94
C HIS A 81 -7.60 1.61 -10.90
N PRO A 82 -7.01 1.54 -9.69
CA PRO A 82 -7.14 2.61 -8.72
C PRO A 82 -6.59 3.94 -9.28
N PRO A 83 -7.16 5.09 -8.89
CA PRO A 83 -6.63 6.40 -9.23
C PRO A 83 -5.18 6.56 -8.75
N ILE A 84 -4.32 7.10 -9.62
CA ILE A 84 -2.94 7.46 -9.29
C ILE A 84 -2.99 8.66 -8.34
N PHE A 85 -2.64 8.47 -7.06
CA PHE A 85 -2.36 9.58 -6.14
C PHE A 85 -0.84 9.74 -6.00
N GLY A 86 -0.38 10.98 -6.07
CA GLY A 86 1.03 11.37 -6.14
C GLY A 86 1.83 11.17 -4.84
N ARG A 87 2.03 9.92 -4.43
CA ARG A 87 3.14 9.55 -3.54
C ARG A 87 4.11 8.55 -4.19
N HIS A 88 3.64 7.78 -5.17
CA HIS A 88 4.48 6.93 -6.01
C HIS A 88 4.36 7.37 -7.46
N GLY A 89 5.18 8.36 -7.82
CA GLY A 89 5.31 8.85 -9.18
C GLY A 89 5.70 7.71 -10.11
N THR A 90 4.76 7.23 -10.91
CA THR A 90 5.11 6.98 -12.30
C THR A 90 5.52 8.33 -12.85
N THR A 91 6.81 8.58 -13.01
CA THR A 91 7.28 9.59 -13.96
C THR A 91 6.60 9.22 -15.27
N ARG A 92 5.54 9.95 -15.62
CA ARG A 92 5.12 10.00 -17.02
C ARG A 92 6.34 10.53 -17.75
N ALA A 93 7.10 9.63 -18.38
CA ALA A 93 8.01 9.99 -19.44
C ALA A 93 7.13 10.48 -20.61
N THR A 94 6.59 11.68 -20.49
CA THR A 94 6.18 12.45 -21.64
C THR A 94 7.47 12.97 -22.25
N VAL A 95 8.08 12.16 -23.12
CA VAL A 95 9.05 12.65 -24.08
C VAL A 95 8.27 13.63 -24.98
N LEU A 96 8.28 14.91 -24.60
CA LEU A 96 7.92 15.99 -25.50
C LEU A 96 9.04 16.08 -26.54
N HIS A 97 8.89 15.33 -27.62
CA HIS A 97 9.48 15.74 -28.90
C HIS A 97 8.76 17.02 -29.32
N LYS A 98 9.43 18.16 -29.17
CA LYS A 98 9.14 19.32 -30.01
C LYS A 98 10.45 20.06 -30.33
N ALA A 99 10.74 19.99 -31.64
CA ALA A 99 11.40 20.93 -32.54
C ALA A 99 12.40 21.93 -31.96
#